data_AF-A0A316V130-F1
#
_entry.id   AF-A0A316V130-F1
#
_cell.length_a   1.000
_cell.length_b   1.000
_cell.length_c   1.000
_cell.angle_alpha   90.00
_cell.angle_beta   90.00
_cell.angle_gamma   90.00
#
_symmetry.space_group_name_H-M   'P 1'
#
loop_
_entity.id
_entity.type
_entity.pdbx_description
1 polymer ?
#
loop_
_entity_poly.entity_id
_entity_poly.type
_entity_poly.pdbx_seq_one_letter_code
_entity_poly.pdbx_strand_id
1 'polypeptide(L)' 'MPTGNQGGKAKPLKTAKKQKPEDDEDDLAFKKKQREDEAARKAAAAKLQGGKKK' A
#
# COMPACT_ATOMS: atom_id res chain seq x y z
N MET A 1 -5.53 -38.27 30.81
CA MET A 1 -6.53 -37.59 29.95
C MET A 1 -5.86 -36.41 29.27
N PRO A 2 -5.57 -36.45 27.96
CA PRO A 2 -4.90 -35.34 27.29
C PRO A 2 -5.96 -34.32 26.87
N THR A 3 -6.21 -33.29 27.67
CA THR A 3 -6.97 -32.13 27.18
C THR A 3 -5.96 -31.19 26.56
N GLY A 4 -5.72 -31.40 25.26
CA GLY A 4 -4.87 -30.55 24.45
C GLY A 4 -5.22 -29.10 24.69
N ASN A 5 -4.29 -28.37 25.31
CA ASN A 5 -4.28 -26.92 25.24
C ASN A 5 -4.08 -26.59 23.78
N GLN A 6 -5.20 -26.50 23.04
CA GLN A 6 -5.22 -25.96 21.71
C GLN A 6 -4.82 -24.49 21.81
N GLY A 7 -3.51 -24.25 21.86
CA GLY A 7 -2.86 -23.10 21.23
C GLY A 7 -3.04 -23.11 19.71
N GLY A 8 -4.07 -23.79 19.21
CA GLY A 8 -4.55 -23.68 17.86
C GLY A 8 -5.25 -22.35 17.76
N LYS A 9 -4.48 -21.33 17.38
CA LYS A 9 -4.92 -20.09 16.73
C LYS A 9 -6.36 -19.80 17.10
N ALA A 10 -6.57 -19.24 18.31
CA ALA A 10 -7.86 -18.69 18.70
C ALA A 10 -8.39 -18.00 17.44
N LYS A 11 -9.52 -18.52 16.91
CA LYS A 11 -10.16 -18.04 15.68
C LYS A 11 -9.95 -16.54 15.66
N PRO A 12 -9.39 -15.90 14.61
CA PRO A 12 -9.21 -14.46 14.61
C PRO A 12 -10.57 -13.84 14.89
N LEU A 13 -10.85 -13.53 16.15
CA LEU A 13 -12.20 -13.23 16.65
C LEU A 13 -12.63 -11.85 16.19
N LYS A 14 -11.70 -11.15 15.55
CA LYS A 14 -11.85 -9.99 14.70
C LYS A 14 -10.81 -10.14 13.60
N THR A 15 -11.08 -10.96 12.57
CA THR A 15 -10.51 -10.59 11.26
C THR A 15 -10.96 -9.15 11.05
N ALA A 16 -10.01 -8.20 11.01
CA ALA A 16 -10.32 -6.80 10.73
C ALA A 16 -11.30 -6.85 9.55
N LYS A 17 -12.54 -6.39 9.79
CA LYS A 17 -13.56 -6.35 8.75
C LYS A 17 -12.93 -5.43 7.73
N LYS A 18 -12.32 -6.04 6.71
CA LYS A 18 -11.50 -5.34 5.74
C LYS A 18 -12.53 -4.71 4.84
N GLN A 19 -13.09 -3.61 5.35
CA GLN A 19 -13.86 -2.68 4.57
C GLN A 19 -12.89 -2.32 3.46
N LYS A 20 -13.17 -2.84 2.27
CA LYS A 20 -12.57 -2.28 1.08
C LYS A 20 -12.81 -0.78 1.20
N PRO A 21 -11.76 0.06 1.15
CA PRO A 21 -11.99 1.46 0.95
C PRO A 21 -12.83 1.53 -0.34
N GLU A 22 -14.07 1.99 -0.22
CA GLU A 22 -14.83 2.48 -1.35
C GLU A 22 -14.09 3.75 -1.75
N ASP A 23 -13.00 3.60 -2.52
CA ASP A 23 -12.26 4.73 -3.06
C ASP A 23 -13.27 5.44 -3.99
N ASP A 24 -13.85 6.55 -3.52
CA ASP A 24 -14.79 7.38 -4.27
C ASP A 24 -14.09 7.99 -5.51
N GLU A 25 -14.85 8.53 -6.47
CA GLU A 25 -14.30 9.01 -7.75
C GLU A 25 -13.18 10.07 -7.58
N ASP A 26 -13.24 10.87 -6.50
CA ASP A 26 -12.22 11.84 -6.12
C ASP A 26 -10.90 11.20 -5.66
N ASP A 27 -10.96 10.08 -4.92
CA ASP A 27 -9.77 9.36 -4.46
C ASP A 27 -9.02 8.71 -5.62
N LEU A 28 -9.77 8.19 -6.61
CA LEU A 28 -9.19 7.66 -7.83
C LEU A 28 -8.54 8.76 -8.69
N ALA A 29 -9.14 9.94 -8.74
CA ALA A 29 -8.56 11.09 -9.44
C ALA A 29 -7.27 11.56 -8.77
N PHE A 30 -7.24 11.67 -7.43
CA PHE A 30 -6.05 12.04 -6.68
C PHE A 30 -4.92 11.03 -6.84
N LYS A 31 -5.24 9.72 -6.81
CA LYS A 31 -4.26 8.64 -6.95
C LYS A 31 -3.68 8.56 -8.37
N LYS A 32 -4.48 8.88 -9.40
CA LYS A 32 -3.97 9.02 -10.78
C LYS A 32 -3.01 10.20 -10.88
N LYS A 33 -3.42 11.38 -10.38
CA LYS A 33 -2.59 12.59 -10.37
C LYS A 33 -1.28 12.39 -9.62
N GLN A 34 -1.32 11.77 -8.43
CA GLN A 34 -0.13 11.45 -7.64
C GLN A 34 0.83 10.53 -8.39
N ARG A 35 0.32 9.51 -9.10
CA ARG A 35 1.16 8.61 -9.91
C ARG A 35 1.82 9.33 -11.08
N GLU A 36 1.11 10.24 -11.74
CA GLU A 36 1.65 11.06 -12.83
C GLU A 36 2.75 12.01 -12.32
N ASP A 37 2.49 12.69 -11.21
CA ASP A 37 3.46 13.59 -10.57
C ASP A 37 4.70 12.84 -10.09
N GLU A 38 4.54 11.65 -9.51
CA GLU A 38 5.66 10.82 -9.06
C GLU A 38 6.48 10.27 -10.23
N ALA A 39 5.83 9.87 -11.32
CA ALA A 39 6.50 9.44 -12.54
C ALA A 39 7.32 10.58 -13.16
N ALA A 40 6.74 11.79 -13.24
CA ALA A 40 7.43 12.99 -13.72
C ALA A 40 8.62 13.35 -12.80
N ARG A 41 8.42 13.30 -11.48
CA ARG A 41 9.47 13.57 -10.49
C ARG A 41 10.60 12.54 -10.57
N LYS A 42 10.29 11.26 -10.74
CA LYS A 42 11.28 10.19 -10.88
C LYS A 42 12.07 10.31 -12.18
N ALA A 43 11.42 10.66 -13.29
CA ALA A 43 12.10 10.93 -14.55
C ALA A 43 13.01 12.16 -14.46
N ALA A 44 12.56 13.24 -13.83
CA ALA A 44 13.38 14.42 -13.57
C ALA A 44 14.56 14.10 -12.64
N ALA A 45 14.33 13.34 -11.57
CA ALA A 45 15.38 12.91 -10.65
C ALA A 45 16.41 12.00 -11.31
N ALA A 46 15.99 11.08 -12.19
CA ALA A 46 16.89 10.22 -12.95
C ALA A 46 17.77 11.02 -13.93
N LYS A 47 17.16 12.00 -14.64
CA LYS A 47 17.90 12.94 -15.50
C LYS A 47 18.92 13.76 -14.70
N LEU A 48 18.53 14.24 -13.52
CA LEU A 48 19.41 15.04 -12.66
C LEU A 48 20.52 14.21 -12.00
N GLN A 49 20.25 12.97 -11.59
CA GLN A 49 21.26 12.05 -11.04
C GLN A 49 22.26 11.58 -12.11
N GLY A 50 21.83 11.42 -13.36
CA GLY A 50 22.72 11.08 -14.48
C GLY A 50 23.67 12.22 -14.85
N GLY A 51 23.24 13.47 -14.69
CA GLY A 51 24.06 14.66 -14.96
C GLY A 51 25.04 15.03 -13.84
N LYS A 52 24.76 14.67 -12.59
CA LYS A 52 25.62 14.98 -11.43
C LYS A 52 26.77 13.99 -11.18
N LYS A 53 26.93 12.97 -12.04
CA LYS A 53 27.99 11.95 -11.96
C LYS A 53 29.06 12.10 -13.05
N LYS A 54 29.14 13.24 -13.73
CA LYS A 54 30.27 13.62 -14.59
C LYS A 54 31.01 14.81 -13.99
#